data_AF-A0A661X531-F1
#
_entry.id   AF-A0A661X531-F1
#
_cell.length_a   1.000
_cell.length_b   1.000
_cell.length_c   1.000
_cell.angle_alpha   90.00
_cell.angle_beta   90.00
_cell.angle_gamma   90.00
#
_symmetry.space_group_name_H-M   'P 1'
#
loop_
_entity.id
_entity.type
_entity.pdbx_description
1 polymer ?
#
loop_
_entity_poly.entity_id
_entity_poly.type
_entity_poly.pdbx_seq_one_letter_code
_entity_poly.pdbx_strand_id
1 'polypeptide(L)'
;MNILKGDLKDFSFYDILTLIKNIQKSGVLIIESGGEEFGRIYFDHGEVTHASVKNSPLPIGTLLVRHKKIDEAELERILSEEREGKFGEKLVKSGVMDKEELKKFLKLQLVERCLHLFLVKDGSFKFIPDEKPEETNIKMDVDELMLELTRKYDELMEIRKVIPDDDIVLKVNPEPDMDSMTFSKDEWEIVFMCDGKKTVGEIAWSSKLGYFEALKTMRDLVISGILLKEEKK
;
A
#
# COMPACT_ATOMS: atom_id res chain seq x y z
N MET A 1 -8.32 21.76 18.29
CA MET A 1 -6.99 22.39 18.51
C MET A 1 -5.96 21.30 18.28
N ASN A 2 -5.01 21.48 17.35
CA ASN A 2 -4.02 20.45 17.04
C ASN A 2 -3.00 20.40 18.18
N ILE A 3 -2.70 19.20 18.69
CA ILE A 3 -1.77 19.03 19.82
C ILE A 3 -0.33 18.74 19.37
N LEU A 4 -0.14 18.38 18.09
CA LEU A 4 1.16 18.09 17.51
C LEU A 4 1.15 18.49 16.02
N LYS A 5 2.19 19.18 15.55
CA LYS A 5 2.41 19.50 14.13
C LYS A 5 3.90 19.75 13.86
N GLY A 6 4.36 19.51 12.64
CA GLY A 6 5.74 19.76 12.23
C GLY A 6 6.00 19.35 10.78
N ASP A 7 7.26 19.45 10.37
CA ASP A 7 7.74 18.99 9.07
C ASP A 7 8.33 17.57 9.19
N LEU A 8 8.10 16.72 8.19
CA LEU A 8 8.61 15.34 8.14
C LEU A 8 10.13 15.24 7.94
N LYS A 9 10.77 16.34 7.54
CA LYS A 9 12.24 16.43 7.48
C LYS A 9 12.89 16.57 8.86
N ASP A 10 12.15 17.10 9.84
CA ASP A 10 12.65 17.41 11.18
C ASP A 10 12.34 16.28 12.18
N PHE A 11 11.31 15.48 11.90
CA PHE A 11 10.87 14.38 12.74
C PHE A 11 10.74 13.11 11.91
N SER A 12 11.39 12.02 12.35
CA SER A 12 11.19 10.74 11.68
C SER A 12 9.76 10.25 11.88
N PHE A 13 9.25 9.49 10.91
CA PHE A 13 7.95 8.85 11.03
C PHE A 13 7.84 8.00 12.31
N TYR A 14 8.91 7.28 12.67
CA TYR A 14 8.98 6.50 13.91
C TYR A 14 8.79 7.34 15.16
N ASP A 15 9.46 8.49 15.25
CA ASP A 15 9.38 9.37 16.42
C ASP A 15 7.96 9.92 16.60
N ILE A 16 7.30 10.26 15.49
CA ILE A 16 5.92 10.76 15.50
C ILE A 16 4.96 9.69 16.03
N LEU A 17 5.00 8.46 15.49
CA LEU A 17 4.13 7.37 15.94
C LEU A 17 4.42 6.99 17.40
N THR A 18 5.71 6.91 17.76
CA THR A 18 6.15 6.56 19.12
C THR A 18 5.71 7.59 20.14
N LEU A 19 5.77 8.88 19.80
CA LEU A 19 5.25 9.94 20.66
C LEU A 19 3.77 9.74 20.94
N ILE A 20 2.94 9.53 19.90
CA ILE A 20 1.49 9.32 20.02
C ILE A 20 1.18 8.08 20.89
N LYS A 21 1.92 6.98 20.67
CA LYS A 21 1.86 5.76 21.48
C LYS A 21 2.15 6.04 22.96
N ASN A 22 3.25 6.72 23.26
CA ASN A 22 3.69 6.95 24.64
C ASN A 22 2.73 7.85 25.43
N ILE A 23 2.12 8.83 24.77
CA ILE A 23 1.09 9.69 25.40
C ILE A 23 -0.31 9.06 25.38
N GLN A 24 -0.45 7.85 24.83
CA GLN A 24 -1.69 7.08 24.71
C GLN A 24 -2.87 7.89 24.13
N LYS A 25 -2.60 8.74 23.13
CA LYS A 25 -3.64 9.59 22.55
C LYS A 25 -4.41 8.87 21.44
N SER A 26 -5.72 9.09 21.45
CA SER A 26 -6.62 8.76 20.34
C SER A 26 -6.81 9.97 19.43
N GLY A 27 -6.99 9.74 18.14
CA GLY A 27 -7.13 10.79 17.15
C GLY A 27 -6.60 10.36 15.79
N VAL A 28 -6.35 11.35 14.94
CA VAL A 28 -5.80 11.13 13.60
C VAL A 28 -4.51 11.92 13.40
N LEU A 29 -3.49 11.24 12.89
CA LEU A 29 -2.30 11.85 12.29
C LEU A 29 -2.58 12.05 10.80
N ILE A 30 -2.52 13.29 10.34
CA ILE A 30 -2.69 13.67 8.94
C ILE A 30 -1.30 13.98 8.38
N ILE A 31 -0.99 13.38 7.24
CA ILE A 31 0.22 13.61 6.46
C ILE A 31 -0.13 14.43 5.22
N GLU A 32 0.59 15.52 5.01
CA GLU A 32 0.45 16.42 3.87
C GLU A 32 1.73 16.42 3.02
N SER A 33 1.58 16.43 1.70
CA SER A 33 2.69 16.55 0.74
C SER A 33 2.24 17.40 -0.43
N GLY A 34 3.13 18.25 -0.96
CA GLY A 34 2.79 19.19 -2.03
C GLY A 34 1.69 20.20 -1.66
N GLY A 35 1.47 20.46 -0.36
CA GLY A 35 0.43 21.36 0.14
C GLY A 35 -0.98 20.76 0.19
N GLU A 36 -1.13 19.47 -0.14
CA GLU A 36 -2.38 18.75 -0.02
C GLU A 36 -2.28 17.60 0.99
N GLU A 37 -3.43 17.16 1.50
CA GLU A 37 -3.51 15.94 2.29
C GLU A 37 -3.11 14.73 1.43
N PHE A 38 -2.08 14.01 1.87
CA PHE A 38 -1.62 12.78 1.24
C PHE A 38 -2.30 11.56 1.87
N GLY A 39 -2.47 11.56 3.20
CA GLY A 39 -3.26 10.53 3.87
C GLY A 39 -3.31 10.66 5.39
N ARG A 40 -3.89 9.65 6.04
CA ARG A 40 -4.26 9.65 7.46
C ARG A 40 -3.87 8.35 8.15
N ILE A 41 -3.54 8.43 9.44
CA ILE A 41 -3.35 7.29 10.35
C ILE A 41 -4.16 7.56 11.60
N TYR A 42 -5.04 6.64 11.95
CA TYR A 42 -5.91 6.75 13.11
C TYR A 42 -5.37 5.94 14.28
N PHE A 43 -5.55 6.48 15.47
CA PHE A 43 -5.09 5.91 16.72
C PHE A 43 -6.22 5.77 17.73
N ASP A 44 -6.17 4.70 18.51
CA ASP A 44 -6.98 4.49 19.70
C ASP A 44 -6.08 4.10 20.87
N HIS A 45 -5.98 4.97 21.88
CA HIS A 45 -5.13 4.78 23.06
C HIS A 45 -3.66 4.45 22.71
N GLY A 46 -3.13 5.11 21.68
CA GLY A 46 -1.76 4.90 21.20
C GLY A 46 -1.56 3.71 20.26
N GLU A 47 -2.58 2.88 20.02
CA GLU A 47 -2.54 1.80 19.03
C GLU A 47 -3.05 2.29 17.67
N VAL A 48 -2.46 1.81 16.58
CA VAL A 48 -2.91 2.13 15.22
C VAL A 48 -4.12 1.30 14.85
N THR A 49 -5.17 1.95 14.38
CA THR A 49 -6.47 1.33 14.10
C THR A 49 -6.88 1.35 12.64
N HIS A 50 -6.43 2.36 11.91
CA HIS A 50 -6.74 2.55 10.51
C HIS A 50 -5.71 3.45 9.83
N ALA A 51 -5.59 3.34 8.51
CA ALA A 51 -4.88 4.31 7.69
C ALA A 51 -5.55 4.45 6.33
N SER A 52 -5.40 5.60 5.69
CA SER A 52 -5.90 5.88 4.34
C SER A 52 -4.92 6.75 3.56
N VAL A 53 -4.93 6.61 2.24
CA VAL A 53 -4.12 7.40 1.30
C VAL A 53 -5.06 7.97 0.25
N LYS A 54 -5.03 9.28 0.01
CA LYS A 54 -6.05 10.02 -0.76
C LYS A 54 -6.26 9.45 -2.17
N ASN A 55 -5.17 9.13 -2.86
CA ASN A 55 -5.20 8.63 -4.25
C ASN A 55 -4.87 7.14 -4.35
N SER A 56 -4.99 6.39 -3.25
CA SER A 56 -4.80 4.95 -3.26
C SER A 56 -5.83 4.25 -2.40
N PRO A 57 -7.05 4.07 -2.93
CA PRO A 57 -7.93 3.07 -2.37
C PRO A 57 -7.28 1.72 -2.65
N LEU A 58 -6.78 1.08 -1.59
CA LEU A 58 -6.46 -0.34 -1.60
C LEU A 58 -7.62 -1.05 -0.90
N PRO A 59 -8.69 -1.48 -1.60
CA PRO A 59 -9.79 -2.21 -0.97
C PRO A 59 -9.29 -3.58 -0.49
N ILE A 60 -9.90 -4.07 0.59
CA ILE A 60 -9.51 -5.37 1.14
C ILE A 60 -9.78 -6.50 0.14
N GLY A 61 -10.83 -6.38 -0.69
CA GLY A 61 -11.15 -7.36 -1.74
C GLY A 61 -10.01 -7.56 -2.73
N THR A 62 -9.37 -6.49 -3.18
CA THR A 62 -8.19 -6.55 -4.06
C THR A 62 -7.05 -7.32 -3.41
N LEU A 63 -6.82 -7.08 -2.11
CA LEU A 63 -5.82 -7.82 -1.35
C LEU A 63 -6.14 -9.32 -1.28
N LEU A 64 -7.41 -9.69 -1.06
CA LEU A 64 -7.82 -11.09 -1.01
C LEU A 64 -7.65 -11.81 -2.35
N VAL A 65 -7.97 -11.14 -3.46
CA VAL A 65 -7.76 -11.68 -4.81
C VAL A 65 -6.27 -11.88 -5.08
N ARG A 66 -5.44 -10.87 -4.78
CA ARG A 66 -3.99 -10.93 -4.96
C ARG A 66 -3.35 -12.08 -4.19
N HIS A 67 -3.83 -12.35 -2.98
CA HIS A 67 -3.37 -13.47 -2.16
C HIS A 67 -4.10 -14.79 -2.46
N LYS A 68 -4.89 -14.85 -3.54
CA LYS A 68 -5.62 -16.04 -4.00
C LYS A 68 -6.58 -16.64 -2.96
N LYS A 69 -7.03 -15.83 -2.00
CA LYS A 69 -7.99 -16.25 -0.97
C LYS A 69 -9.41 -16.30 -1.54
N ILE A 70 -9.69 -15.41 -2.50
CA ILE A 70 -10.87 -15.44 -3.37
C ILE A 70 -10.40 -15.18 -4.80
N ASP A 71 -11.23 -15.46 -5.80
CA ASP A 71 -11.01 -15.01 -7.17
C ASP A 71 -11.86 -13.76 -7.49
N GLU A 72 -11.67 -13.20 -8.69
CA GLU A 72 -12.39 -12.00 -9.14
C GLU A 72 -13.91 -12.25 -9.24
N ALA A 73 -14.33 -13.45 -9.65
CA ALA A 73 -15.74 -13.79 -9.78
C ALA A 73 -16.43 -13.86 -8.41
N GLU A 74 -15.76 -14.44 -7.42
CA GLU A 74 -16.21 -14.52 -6.05
C GLU A 74 -16.24 -13.13 -5.39
N LEU A 75 -15.23 -12.28 -5.65
CA LEU A 75 -15.24 -10.89 -5.21
C LEU A 75 -16.45 -10.14 -5.76
N GLU A 76 -16.70 -10.22 -7.07
CA GLU A 76 -17.83 -9.59 -7.74
C GLU A 76 -19.17 -10.10 -7.17
N ARG A 77 -19.27 -11.42 -6.98
CA ARG A 77 -20.45 -12.06 -6.37
C ARG A 77 -20.75 -11.46 -4.99
N ILE A 78 -19.76 -11.38 -4.10
CA ILE A 78 -19.93 -10.83 -2.74
C ILE A 78 -20.24 -9.33 -2.76
N LEU A 79 -19.64 -8.57 -3.67
CA LEU A 79 -19.94 -7.13 -3.83
C LEU A 79 -21.36 -6.89 -4.34
N SER A 80 -21.85 -7.75 -5.24
CA SER A 80 -23.20 -7.66 -5.80
C SER A 80 -24.31 -8.12 -4.85
N GLU A 81 -23.98 -8.87 -3.79
CA GLU A 81 -24.95 -9.28 -2.78
C GLU A 81 -25.49 -8.05 -2.01
N GLU A 82 -26.77 -7.73 -2.23
CA GLU A 82 -27.57 -6.83 -1.38
C GLU A 82 -27.84 -7.47 0.00
N ARG A 83 -26.78 -7.68 0.75
CA ARG A 83 -26.83 -8.01 2.18
C ARG A 83 -26.40 -6.78 2.96
N GLU A 84 -27.12 -6.48 4.03
CA GLU A 84 -26.69 -5.49 5.01
C GLU A 84 -25.41 -5.96 5.73
N GLY A 85 -24.54 -5.01 6.05
CA GLY A 85 -23.29 -5.25 6.75
C GLY A 85 -22.05 -4.98 5.89
N LYS A 86 -20.92 -4.82 6.56
CA LYS A 86 -19.66 -4.43 5.92
C LYS A 86 -19.07 -5.59 5.11
N PHE A 87 -18.26 -5.28 4.10
CA PHE A 87 -17.64 -6.32 3.25
C PHE A 87 -16.87 -7.39 4.05
N GLY A 88 -16.09 -6.97 5.05
CA GLY A 88 -15.42 -7.91 5.97
C GLY A 88 -16.37 -8.83 6.73
N GLU A 89 -17.51 -8.30 7.19
CA GLU A 89 -18.53 -9.11 7.87
C GLU A 89 -19.22 -10.07 6.92
N LYS A 90 -19.45 -9.65 5.66
CA LYS A 90 -20.00 -10.52 4.62
C LYS A 90 -19.09 -11.72 4.38
N LEU A 91 -17.77 -11.50 4.27
CA LEU A 91 -16.77 -12.57 4.10
C LEU A 91 -16.79 -13.60 5.24
N VAL A 92 -16.96 -13.13 6.48
CA VAL A 92 -17.02 -14.03 7.64
C VAL A 92 -18.35 -14.79 7.67
N LYS A 93 -19.47 -14.11 7.43
CA LYS A 93 -20.80 -14.72 7.40
C LYS A 93 -20.97 -15.73 6.27
N SER A 94 -20.34 -15.51 5.12
CA SER A 94 -20.39 -16.43 3.98
C SER A 94 -19.45 -17.64 4.13
N GLY A 95 -18.62 -17.68 5.18
CA GLY A 95 -17.69 -18.78 5.42
C GLY A 95 -16.45 -18.77 4.53
N VAL A 96 -16.21 -17.70 3.76
CA VAL A 96 -15.01 -17.54 2.93
C VAL A 96 -13.75 -17.48 3.81
N MET A 97 -13.85 -16.89 4.99
CA MET A 97 -12.77 -16.83 5.98
C MET A 97 -13.32 -16.64 7.39
N ASP A 98 -12.52 -16.95 8.39
CA ASP A 98 -12.86 -16.61 9.77
C ASP A 98 -12.41 -15.17 10.15
N LYS A 99 -12.74 -14.76 11.38
CA LYS A 99 -12.40 -13.42 11.90
C LYS A 99 -10.89 -13.22 12.07
N GLU A 100 -10.13 -14.26 12.40
CA GLU A 100 -8.68 -14.16 12.61
C GLU A 100 -7.96 -14.04 11.27
N GLU A 101 -8.41 -14.77 10.24
CA GLU A 101 -7.95 -14.61 8.87
C GLU A 101 -8.26 -13.20 8.33
N LEU A 102 -9.49 -12.70 8.51
CA LEU A 102 -9.84 -11.34 8.13
C LEU A 102 -8.94 -10.30 8.82
N LYS A 103 -8.68 -10.49 10.12
CA LYS A 103 -7.80 -9.62 10.91
C LYS A 103 -6.36 -9.59 10.35
N LYS A 104 -5.83 -10.73 9.90
CA LYS A 104 -4.51 -10.78 9.24
C LYS A 104 -4.47 -9.95 7.96
N PHE A 105 -5.49 -10.06 7.12
CA PHE A 105 -5.58 -9.27 5.88
C PHE A 105 -5.76 -7.77 6.16
N LEU A 106 -6.56 -7.40 7.16
CA LEU A 106 -6.71 -6.01 7.56
C LEU A 106 -5.40 -5.42 8.11
N LYS A 107 -4.61 -6.19 8.86
CA LYS A 107 -3.27 -5.77 9.28
C LYS A 107 -2.33 -5.59 8.10
N LEU A 108 -2.34 -6.51 7.13
CA LEU A 108 -1.54 -6.39 5.91
C LEU A 108 -1.91 -5.12 5.11
N GLN A 109 -3.21 -4.86 4.94
CA GLN A 109 -3.71 -3.63 4.32
C GLN A 109 -3.26 -2.37 5.06
N LEU A 110 -3.28 -2.39 6.40
CA LEU A 110 -2.82 -1.28 7.23
C LEU A 110 -1.33 -1.01 7.00
N VAL A 111 -0.50 -2.06 7.02
CA VAL A 111 0.94 -1.96 6.76
C VAL A 111 1.22 -1.35 5.39
N GLU A 112 0.54 -1.81 4.32
CA GLU A 112 0.73 -1.27 2.97
C GLU A 112 0.39 0.21 2.87
N ARG A 113 -0.72 0.64 3.49
CA ARG A 113 -1.10 2.06 3.52
C ARG A 113 -0.12 2.90 4.32
N CYS A 114 0.28 2.43 5.50
CA CYS A 114 1.28 3.11 6.31
C CYS A 114 2.64 3.19 5.61
N LEU A 115 2.99 2.21 4.77
CA LEU A 115 4.23 2.23 4.00
C LEU A 115 4.25 3.36 2.97
N HIS A 116 3.13 3.63 2.30
CA HIS A 116 3.02 4.80 1.42
C HIS A 116 3.24 6.11 2.17
N LEU A 117 2.67 6.23 3.38
CA LEU A 117 2.84 7.40 4.23
C LEU A 117 4.28 7.53 4.75
N PHE A 118 4.91 6.40 5.08
CA PHE A 118 6.30 6.32 5.54
C PHE A 118 7.30 6.79 4.48
N LEU A 119 6.99 6.61 3.19
CA LEU A 119 7.86 7.02 2.08
C LEU A 119 7.80 8.52 1.74
N VAL A 120 6.87 9.28 2.34
CA VAL A 120 6.78 10.73 2.14
C VAL A 120 7.96 11.42 2.81
N LYS A 121 8.91 11.93 2.02
CA LYS A 121 10.10 12.65 2.51
C LYS A 121 9.82 14.14 2.70
N ASP A 122 9.15 14.74 1.72
CA ASP A 122 8.84 16.17 1.69
C ASP A 122 7.36 16.38 2.03
N GLY A 123 7.12 16.85 3.25
CA GLY A 123 5.77 17.05 3.73
C GLY A 123 5.70 17.55 5.17
N SER A 124 4.48 17.81 5.60
CA SER A 124 4.14 18.20 6.97
C SER A 124 3.19 17.19 7.58
N PHE A 125 3.09 17.22 8.91
CA PHE A 125 2.14 16.41 9.65
C PHE A 125 1.41 17.25 10.69
N LYS A 126 0.20 16.80 11.03
CA LYS A 126 -0.57 17.34 12.15
C LYS A 126 -1.39 16.23 12.80
N PHE A 127 -1.52 16.29 14.13
CA PHE A 127 -2.37 15.40 14.87
C PHE A 127 -3.62 16.13 15.38
N ILE A 128 -4.78 15.56 15.08
CA ILE A 128 -6.09 16.04 15.55
C ILE A 128 -6.61 15.03 16.59
N PRO A 129 -6.72 15.44 17.87
CA PRO A 129 -7.18 14.54 18.93
C PRO A 129 -8.67 14.22 18.78
N ASP A 130 -9.06 13.05 19.29
CA ASP A 130 -10.44 12.56 19.42
C ASP A 130 -11.21 12.38 18.10
N GLU A 131 -10.55 12.59 16.95
CA GLU A 131 -11.07 12.25 15.65
C GLU A 131 -11.03 10.73 15.44
N LYS A 132 -12.17 10.15 15.08
CA LYS A 132 -12.32 8.71 14.87
C LYS A 132 -12.44 8.44 13.37
N PRO A 133 -11.89 7.32 12.88
CA PRO A 133 -12.17 6.90 11.52
C PRO A 133 -13.65 6.52 11.42
N GLU A 134 -14.20 6.58 10.22
CA GLU A 134 -15.54 6.05 9.94
C GLU A 134 -15.62 4.56 10.30
N GLU A 135 -14.50 3.83 10.16
CA GLU A 135 -14.42 2.41 10.50
C GLU A 135 -13.10 2.03 11.20
N THR A 136 -13.20 1.16 12.20
CA THR A 136 -12.05 0.51 12.84
C THR A 136 -12.38 -0.95 13.11
N ASN A 137 -11.58 -1.86 12.56
CA ASN A 137 -11.79 -3.31 12.71
C ASN A 137 -10.54 -4.03 13.24
N ILE A 138 -9.44 -3.31 13.48
CA ILE A 138 -8.18 -3.86 13.99
C ILE A 138 -7.51 -2.89 14.96
N LYS A 139 -6.59 -3.44 15.74
CA LYS A 139 -5.58 -2.69 16.50
C LYS A 139 -4.22 -3.30 16.20
N MET A 140 -3.22 -2.45 16.00
CA MET A 140 -1.85 -2.82 15.77
C MET A 140 -0.96 -1.93 16.63
N ASP A 141 -0.07 -2.54 17.40
CA ASP A 141 0.91 -1.78 18.16
C ASP A 141 1.88 -1.06 17.21
N VAL A 142 2.37 0.12 17.62
CA VAL A 142 3.30 0.90 16.80
C VAL A 142 4.61 0.16 16.54
N ASP A 143 5.14 -0.60 17.51
CA ASP A 143 6.40 -1.33 17.30
C ASP A 143 6.18 -2.50 16.34
N GLU A 144 5.03 -3.18 16.43
CA GLU A 144 4.61 -4.20 15.46
C GLU A 144 4.53 -3.60 14.05
N LEU A 145 3.87 -2.45 13.90
CA LEU A 145 3.77 -1.75 12.62
C LEU A 145 5.14 -1.37 12.09
N MET A 146 6.00 -0.80 12.93
CA MET A 146 7.33 -0.32 12.54
C MET A 146 8.27 -1.46 12.14
N LEU A 147 8.17 -2.62 12.77
CA LEU A 147 8.89 -3.82 12.35
C LEU A 147 8.52 -4.21 10.92
N GLU A 148 7.21 -4.27 10.61
CA GLU A 148 6.73 -4.62 9.27
C GLU A 148 7.10 -3.54 8.23
N LEU A 149 6.98 -2.25 8.58
CA LEU A 149 7.38 -1.15 7.70
C LEU A 149 8.87 -1.20 7.37
N THR A 150 9.72 -1.48 8.36
CA THR A 150 11.18 -1.58 8.15
C THR A 150 11.51 -2.73 7.19
N ARG A 151 10.92 -3.92 7.40
CA ARG A 151 11.11 -5.07 6.51
C ARG A 151 10.69 -4.76 5.08
N LYS A 152 9.53 -4.13 4.90
CA LYS A 152 9.03 -3.74 3.58
C LYS A 152 9.86 -2.64 2.93
N TYR A 153 10.39 -1.71 3.72
CA TYR A 153 11.31 -0.71 3.24
C TYR A 153 12.61 -1.33 2.73
N ASP A 154 13.17 -2.30 3.45
CA ASP A 154 14.36 -3.03 2.99
C ASP A 154 14.09 -3.78 1.67
N GLU A 155 12.93 -4.45 1.55
CA GLU A 155 12.49 -5.06 0.28
C GLU A 155 12.42 -4.02 -0.84
N LEU A 156 11.87 -2.83 -0.56
CA LEU A 156 11.80 -1.73 -1.53
C LEU A 156 13.20 -1.25 -1.92
N MET A 157 14.13 -1.14 -0.98
CA MET A 157 15.50 -0.70 -1.28
C MET A 157 16.23 -1.67 -2.21
N GLU A 158 15.96 -2.97 -2.11
CA GLU A 158 16.46 -3.95 -3.09
C GLU A 158 15.86 -3.72 -4.49
N ILE A 159 14.57 -3.39 -4.57
CA ILE A 159 13.93 -2.98 -5.84
C ILE A 159 14.59 -1.72 -6.39
N ARG A 160 14.88 -0.73 -5.53
CA ARG A 160 15.49 0.55 -5.94
C ARG A 160 16.91 0.41 -6.51
N LYS A 161 17.62 -0.70 -6.24
CA LYS A 161 18.89 -0.98 -6.93
C LYS A 161 18.70 -1.20 -8.44
N VAL A 162 17.53 -1.71 -8.84
CA VAL A 162 17.17 -1.96 -10.25
C VAL A 162 16.29 -0.85 -10.79
N ILE A 163 15.31 -0.36 -10.02
CA ILE A 163 14.40 0.72 -10.43
C ILE A 163 14.57 1.91 -9.45
N PRO A 164 15.59 2.77 -9.65
CA PRO A 164 15.96 3.82 -8.69
C PRO A 164 14.86 4.79 -8.30
N ASP A 165 13.91 5.06 -9.19
CA ASP A 165 12.89 6.09 -9.02
C ASP A 165 11.57 5.68 -9.68
N ASP A 166 10.47 6.25 -9.21
CA ASP A 166 9.12 6.06 -9.78
C ASP A 166 8.94 6.78 -11.10
N ASP A 167 9.70 7.84 -11.35
CA ASP A 167 9.65 8.64 -12.58
C ASP A 167 10.32 7.94 -13.78
N ILE A 168 10.89 6.75 -13.57
CA ILE A 168 11.48 5.94 -14.65
C ILE A 168 10.36 5.44 -15.57
N VAL A 169 10.57 5.54 -16.87
CA VAL A 169 9.71 4.91 -17.87
C VAL A 169 10.30 3.56 -18.27
N LEU A 170 9.46 2.53 -18.31
CA LEU A 170 9.83 1.20 -18.80
C LEU A 170 9.23 0.98 -20.19
N LYS A 171 9.99 0.29 -21.04
CA LYS A 171 9.56 -0.13 -22.37
C LYS A 171 9.77 -1.62 -22.55
N VAL A 172 8.92 -2.23 -23.36
CA VAL A 172 9.10 -3.63 -23.78
C VAL A 172 10.38 -3.75 -24.61
N ASN A 173 11.21 -4.74 -24.29
CA ASN A 173 12.36 -5.10 -25.10
C ASN A 173 11.85 -5.63 -26.46
N PRO A 174 12.28 -5.06 -27.61
CA PRO A 174 11.86 -5.55 -28.92
C PRO A 174 12.42 -6.94 -29.26
N GLU A 175 13.52 -7.35 -28.62
CA GLU A 175 14.19 -8.63 -28.84
C GLU A 175 14.40 -9.34 -27.48
N PRO A 176 13.32 -9.74 -26.78
CA PRO A 176 13.45 -10.47 -25.53
C PRO A 176 13.89 -11.91 -25.82
N ASP A 177 14.71 -12.47 -24.92
CA ASP A 177 15.02 -13.91 -24.95
C ASP A 177 13.80 -14.70 -24.44
N MET A 178 13.00 -15.23 -25.37
CA MET A 178 11.71 -15.86 -25.07
C MET A 178 11.82 -17.37 -24.82
N ASP A 179 12.98 -17.98 -25.10
CA ASP A 179 13.12 -19.45 -25.18
C ASP A 179 13.00 -20.15 -23.82
N SER A 180 13.09 -19.40 -22.71
CA SER A 180 12.96 -19.92 -21.34
C SER A 180 11.84 -19.28 -20.52
N MET A 181 10.94 -18.50 -21.13
CA MET A 181 10.02 -17.65 -20.35
C MET A 181 8.57 -18.11 -20.39
N THR A 182 8.04 -18.39 -19.20
CA THR A 182 6.60 -18.50 -18.95
C THR A 182 6.16 -17.30 -18.13
N PHE A 183 5.22 -16.52 -18.66
CA PHE A 183 4.65 -15.39 -17.97
C PHE A 183 3.43 -15.81 -17.15
N SER A 184 3.38 -15.36 -15.91
CA SER A 184 2.15 -15.27 -15.15
C SER A 184 1.20 -14.23 -15.77
N LYS A 185 -0.09 -14.31 -15.41
CA LYS A 185 -1.09 -13.31 -15.81
C LYS A 185 -0.69 -11.91 -15.35
N ASP A 186 -0.15 -11.80 -14.13
CA ASP A 186 0.24 -10.55 -13.49
C ASP A 186 1.40 -9.88 -14.23
N GLU A 187 2.40 -10.66 -14.66
CA GLU A 187 3.50 -10.16 -15.48
C GLU A 187 3.01 -9.68 -16.85
N TRP A 188 2.10 -10.41 -17.48
CA TRP A 188 1.50 -10.00 -18.75
C TRP A 188 0.74 -8.67 -18.63
N GLU A 189 -0.03 -8.47 -17.56
CA GLU A 189 -0.73 -7.23 -17.31
C GLU A 189 0.26 -6.05 -17.18
N ILE A 190 1.35 -6.22 -16.43
CA ILE A 190 2.39 -5.19 -16.30
C ILE A 190 3.07 -4.89 -17.63
N VAL A 191 3.45 -5.91 -18.40
CA VAL A 191 4.05 -5.73 -19.73
C VAL A 191 3.12 -4.92 -20.64
N PHE A 192 1.81 -5.21 -20.62
CA PHE A 192 0.84 -4.48 -21.42
C PHE A 192 0.65 -3.02 -20.97
N MET A 193 0.85 -2.73 -19.68
CA MET A 193 0.81 -1.37 -19.15
C MET A 193 2.05 -0.54 -19.50
N CYS A 194 3.18 -1.19 -19.83
CA CYS A 194 4.44 -0.54 -20.22
C CYS A 194 4.40 -0.06 -21.67
N ASP A 195 3.70 1.05 -21.92
CA ASP A 195 3.56 1.66 -23.25
C ASP A 195 4.75 2.54 -23.68
N GLY A 196 5.82 2.58 -22.88
CA GLY A 196 6.97 3.46 -23.09
C GLY A 196 6.67 4.94 -22.83
N LYS A 197 5.59 5.27 -22.12
CA LYS A 197 5.24 6.64 -21.73
C LYS A 197 4.92 6.74 -20.25
N LYS A 198 4.20 5.76 -19.72
CA LYS A 198 3.85 5.73 -18.30
C LYS A 198 5.08 5.49 -17.44
N THR A 199 5.15 6.21 -16.33
CA THR A 199 6.20 5.99 -15.34
C THR A 199 5.92 4.72 -14.54
N VAL A 200 6.96 4.18 -13.91
CA VAL A 200 6.87 3.07 -12.97
C VAL A 200 5.84 3.36 -11.88
N GLY A 201 5.84 4.57 -11.33
CA GLY A 201 4.87 4.99 -10.33
C GLY A 201 3.44 4.92 -10.85
N GLU A 202 3.18 5.46 -12.05
CA GLU A 202 1.85 5.43 -12.67
C GLU A 202 1.35 4.00 -12.91
N ILE A 203 2.23 3.12 -13.39
CA ILE A 203 1.92 1.70 -13.59
C ILE A 203 1.63 1.03 -12.25
N ALA A 204 2.47 1.24 -11.24
CA ALA A 204 2.32 0.64 -9.93
C ALA A 204 1.02 1.05 -9.24
N TRP A 205 0.63 2.33 -9.32
CA TRP A 205 -0.61 2.83 -8.73
C TRP A 205 -1.88 2.40 -9.47
N SER A 206 -1.80 2.22 -10.80
CA SER A 206 -2.95 1.80 -11.61
C SER A 206 -3.09 0.28 -11.73
N SER A 207 -2.09 -0.48 -11.29
CA SER A 207 -2.10 -1.94 -11.32
C SER A 207 -2.99 -2.54 -10.24
N LYS A 208 -3.68 -3.64 -10.58
CA LYS A 208 -4.45 -4.46 -9.64
C LYS A 208 -3.57 -5.23 -8.65
N LEU A 209 -2.27 -5.35 -8.93
CA LEU A 209 -1.30 -5.99 -8.03
C LEU A 209 -1.06 -5.13 -6.79
N GLY A 210 -1.44 -3.85 -6.81
CA GLY A 210 -1.01 -2.89 -5.80
C GLY A 210 0.45 -2.50 -6.00
N TYR A 211 0.79 -1.36 -5.43
CA TYR A 211 2.01 -0.64 -5.78
C TYR A 211 3.30 -1.46 -5.58
N PHE A 212 3.51 -2.06 -4.41
CA PHE A 212 4.75 -2.80 -4.12
C PHE A 212 4.92 -4.06 -4.94
N GLU A 213 3.83 -4.78 -5.17
CA GLU A 213 3.87 -6.03 -5.91
C GLU A 213 4.07 -5.74 -7.40
N ALA A 214 3.46 -4.67 -7.92
CA ALA A 214 3.76 -4.17 -9.26
C ALA A 214 5.24 -3.74 -9.41
N LEU A 215 5.81 -3.06 -8.42
CA LEU A 215 7.25 -2.73 -8.41
C LEU A 215 8.15 -3.97 -8.45
N LYS A 216 7.81 -5.02 -7.68
CA LYS A 216 8.54 -6.30 -7.71
C LYS A 216 8.45 -6.98 -9.07
N THR A 217 7.24 -7.07 -9.63
CA THR A 217 7.02 -7.63 -10.96
C THR A 217 7.80 -6.86 -12.02
N MET A 218 7.75 -5.53 -12.01
CA MET A 218 8.55 -4.70 -12.92
C MET A 218 10.06 -4.90 -12.75
N ARG A 219 10.55 -5.00 -11.51
CA ARG A 219 11.96 -5.32 -11.24
C ARG A 219 12.37 -6.65 -11.87
N ASP A 220 11.57 -7.70 -11.65
CA ASP A 220 11.88 -9.04 -12.14
C ASP A 220 11.87 -9.09 -13.67
N LEU A 221 10.92 -8.39 -14.30
CA LEU A 221 10.85 -8.20 -15.75
C LEU A 221 12.03 -7.39 -16.31
N VAL A 222 12.59 -6.45 -15.55
CA VAL A 222 13.80 -5.72 -15.95
C VAL A 222 15.05 -6.60 -15.83
N ILE A 223 15.15 -7.40 -14.75
CA ILE A 223 16.28 -8.32 -14.54
C ILE A 223 16.31 -9.40 -15.63
N SER A 224 15.15 -9.92 -16.03
CA SER A 224 15.03 -10.91 -17.09
C SER A 224 15.24 -10.34 -18.50
N GLY A 225 15.31 -9.01 -18.65
CA GLY A 225 15.49 -8.35 -19.93
C GLY A 225 14.21 -8.25 -20.78
N ILE A 226 13.04 -8.52 -20.21
CA ILE A 226 11.74 -8.33 -20.88
C ILE A 226 11.39 -6.84 -20.96
N LEU A 227 11.66 -6.10 -19.88
CA LEU A 227 11.50 -4.66 -19.82
C LEU A 227 12.87 -3.99 -19.78
N LEU A 228 12.98 -2.84 -20.43
CA LEU A 228 14.16 -2.00 -20.43
C LEU A 228 13.80 -0.65 -19.83
N LYS A 229 14.74 -0.06 -19.09
CA LYS A 229 14.62 1.34 -18.65
C LYS A 229 14.85 2.23 -19.86
N GLU A 230 14.02 3.25 -20.02
CA GLU A 230 14.31 4.29 -21.00
C GLU A 230 15.48 5.16 -20.51
N GLU A 231 16.52 5.30 -21.34
CA GLU A 231 17.60 6.23 -21.04
C GLU A 231 17.08 7.66 -21.17
N LYS A 232 17.28 8.48 -20.13
CA LYS A 232 17.04 9.92 -20.23
C LYS A 232 17.96 10.47 -21.33
N LYS A 233 17.37 10.94 -22.43
CA LYS A 233 18.07 11.69 -23.48
C LYS A 233 18.64 12.99 -22.93
#